data_AF-A0A5J6MM63-F1
#
_entry.id   AF-A0A5J6MM63-F1
#
_cell.length_a   1.000
_cell.length_b   1.000
_cell.length_c   1.000
_cell.angle_alpha   90.00
_cell.angle_beta   90.00
_cell.angle_gamma   90.00
#
_symmetry.space_group_name_H-M   'P 1'
#
loop_
_entity.id
_entity.type
_entity.pdbx_description
1 polymer ?
#
loop_
_entity_poly.entity_id
_entity_poly.type
_entity_poly.pdbx_seq_one_letter_code
_entity_poly.pdbx_strand_id
1 'polypeptide(L)'
;MKDRWASAILVNESSRADLPGDITLFHSPSAAESKLEAVDVRNGEYFAFTLAGRRLNLSLDGGMVKIRAAQDDSDYTKTVRQLLEVIGYRVLDARRRESKEQSLDVSILSTDGLVELIGFYNRE
;
A
#
# COMPACT_ATOMS: atom_id res chain seq x y z
N MET A 1 19.82 2.31 8.37
CA MET A 1 18.89 1.63 7.44
C MET A 1 17.48 2.25 7.44
N LYS A 2 17.29 3.52 7.85
CA LYS A 2 15.94 4.04 8.15
C LYS A 2 15.15 4.63 6.96
N ASP A 3 15.74 4.74 5.77
CA ASP A 3 15.15 5.60 4.72
C ASP A 3 14.89 4.89 3.38
N ARG A 4 15.08 3.56 3.28
CA ARG A 4 14.97 2.87 1.99
C ARG A 4 13.60 3.06 1.33
N TRP A 5 12.54 3.11 2.15
CA TRP A 5 11.16 3.21 1.71
C TRP A 5 10.43 4.42 2.29
N ALA A 6 11.16 5.47 2.69
CA ALA A 6 10.57 6.63 3.37
C ALA A 6 9.46 7.32 2.56
N SER A 7 9.56 7.28 1.23
CA SER A 7 8.57 7.86 0.32
C SER A 7 7.51 6.86 -0.14
N ALA A 8 7.62 5.58 0.23
CA ALA A 8 6.69 4.57 -0.22
C ALA A 8 5.32 4.76 0.43
N ILE A 9 4.28 4.51 -0.34
CA ILE A 9 2.90 4.58 0.13
C ILE A 9 2.15 3.30 -0.24
N LEU A 10 1.26 2.92 0.66
CA LEU A 10 0.31 1.84 0.48
C LEU A 10 -1.05 2.46 0.18
N VAL A 11 -1.72 2.01 -0.86
CA VAL A 11 -3.09 2.38 -1.20
C VAL A 11 -3.96 1.14 -1.08
N ASN A 12 -5.09 1.25 -0.39
CA ASN A 12 -6.09 0.21 -0.24
C ASN A 12 -7.40 0.70 -0.87
N GLU A 13 -7.80 0.07 -1.97
CA GLU A 13 -9.10 0.24 -2.62
C GLU A 13 -10.14 -0.60 -1.89
N SER A 14 -11.00 0.04 -1.10
CA SER A 14 -11.96 -0.67 -0.25
C SER A 14 -13.08 0.27 0.19
N SER A 15 -14.14 -0.28 0.79
CA SER A 15 -15.19 0.52 1.42
C SER A 15 -14.77 1.11 2.78
N ARG A 16 -13.68 0.61 3.39
CA ARG A 16 -13.17 1.03 4.70
C ARG A 16 -11.66 0.85 4.79
N ALA A 17 -11.00 1.83 5.41
CA ALA A 17 -9.55 1.84 5.67
C ALA A 17 -8.97 0.53 6.24
N ASP A 18 -9.71 -0.14 7.13
CA ASP A 18 -9.28 -1.35 7.85
C ASP A 18 -9.69 -2.67 7.18
N LEU A 19 -10.47 -2.60 6.10
CA LEU A 19 -10.91 -3.76 5.35
C LEU A 19 -9.98 -3.96 4.14
N PRO A 20 -9.31 -5.11 4.00
CA PRO A 20 -8.44 -5.35 2.85
C PRO A 20 -9.28 -5.49 1.58
N GLY A 21 -9.02 -4.64 0.58
CA GLY A 21 -9.58 -4.77 -0.76
C GLY A 21 -8.50 -5.04 -1.80
N ASP A 22 -8.39 -4.16 -2.81
CA ASP A 22 -7.25 -4.17 -3.73
C ASP A 22 -6.14 -3.25 -3.20
N ILE A 23 -5.01 -3.85 -2.86
CA ILE A 23 -3.96 -3.15 -2.12
C ILE A 23 -2.73 -3.06 -3.00
N THR A 24 -2.26 -1.83 -3.20
CA THR A 24 -1.15 -1.52 -4.10
C THR A 24 -0.06 -0.75 -3.35
N LEU A 25 1.20 -1.11 -3.63
CA LEU A 25 2.38 -0.39 -3.15
C LEU A 25 2.97 0.48 -4.26
N PHE A 26 3.19 1.75 -3.92
CA PHE A 26 3.85 2.72 -4.78
C PHE A 26 5.15 3.22 -4.13
N HIS A 27 6.18 3.42 -4.96
CA HIS A 27 7.49 3.89 -4.49
C HIS A 27 7.49 5.38 -4.11
N SER A 28 6.44 6.12 -4.47
CA SER A 28 6.28 7.55 -4.18
C SER A 28 4.81 7.97 -4.28
N PRO A 29 4.42 9.10 -3.65
CA PRO A 29 3.10 9.70 -3.85
C PRO A 29 2.83 10.01 -5.33
N SER A 30 3.79 10.58 -6.04
CA SER A 30 3.63 10.93 -7.46
C SER A 30 3.35 9.72 -8.35
N ALA A 31 3.93 8.55 -8.03
CA ALA A 31 3.63 7.32 -8.76
C ALA A 31 2.17 6.89 -8.56
N ALA A 32 1.65 6.98 -7.34
CA ALA A 32 0.24 6.71 -7.09
C ALA A 32 -0.67 7.76 -7.75
N GLU A 33 -0.36 9.05 -7.63
CA GLU A 33 -1.12 10.13 -8.29
C GLU A 33 -1.29 9.91 -9.79
N SER A 34 -0.28 9.31 -10.45
CA SER A 34 -0.33 9.01 -11.89
C SER A 34 -1.13 7.75 -12.26
N LYS A 35 -1.48 6.91 -11.29
CA LYS A 35 -2.11 5.60 -11.50
C LYS A 35 -3.53 5.51 -10.94
N LEU A 36 -3.82 6.23 -9.85
CA LEU A 36 -5.14 6.21 -9.24
C LEU A 36 -6.17 6.91 -10.11
N GLU A 37 -7.36 6.32 -10.22
CA GLU A 37 -8.44 6.91 -10.99
C GLU A 37 -9.16 8.01 -10.22
N ALA A 38 -9.48 9.11 -10.91
CA ALA A 38 -10.12 10.25 -10.28
C ALA A 38 -11.55 9.93 -9.80
N VAL A 39 -12.22 8.96 -10.41
CA VAL A 39 -13.58 8.55 -10.03
C VAL A 39 -13.61 7.86 -8.68
N ASP A 40 -12.71 6.93 -8.42
CA ASP A 40 -12.64 6.19 -7.16
C ASP A 40 -12.19 7.08 -6.00
N VAL A 41 -11.28 8.03 -6.27
CA VAL A 41 -10.93 9.09 -5.30
C VAL A 41 -12.15 9.94 -4.95
N ARG A 42 -12.99 10.29 -5.93
CA ARG A 42 -14.22 11.07 -5.70
C ARG A 42 -15.25 10.28 -4.88
N ASN A 43 -15.34 8.97 -5.10
CA ASN A 43 -16.23 8.07 -4.38
C ASN A 43 -15.74 7.74 -2.96
N GLY A 44 -14.48 8.07 -2.63
CA GLY A 44 -13.88 7.76 -1.34
C GLY A 44 -13.50 6.29 -1.20
N GLU A 45 -13.23 5.61 -2.32
CA GLU A 45 -12.92 4.18 -2.37
C GLU A 45 -11.43 3.88 -2.15
N TYR A 46 -10.58 4.92 -2.10
CA TYR A 46 -9.15 4.78 -1.82
C TYR A 46 -8.74 5.29 -0.43
N PHE A 47 -7.94 4.48 0.26
CA PHE A 47 -7.26 4.85 1.50
C PHE A 47 -5.75 4.74 1.33
N ALA A 48 -5.04 5.85 1.47
CA ALA A 48 -3.58 5.89 1.33
C ALA A 48 -2.89 6.07 2.68
N PHE A 49 -1.77 5.37 2.86
CA PHE A 49 -0.97 5.37 4.08
C PHE A 49 0.52 5.41 3.75
N THR A 50 1.29 6.05 4.60
CA THR A 50 2.74 5.83 4.68
C THR A 50 3.02 4.46 5.30
N LEU A 51 4.19 3.88 5.04
CA LEU A 51 4.61 2.63 5.69
C LEU A 51 4.76 2.73 7.22
N ALA A 52 4.89 3.96 7.74
CA ALA A 52 4.94 4.24 9.17
C ALA A 52 3.54 4.34 9.82
N GLY A 53 2.47 4.01 9.09
CA GLY A 53 1.11 4.03 9.64
C GLY A 53 0.42 5.39 9.65
N ARG A 54 1.01 6.43 9.04
CA ARG A 54 0.31 7.73 8.90
C ARG A 54 -0.65 7.71 7.72
N ARG A 55 -1.88 8.19 7.92
CA ARG A 55 -2.86 8.37 6.85
C ARG A 55 -2.51 9.55 5.96
N LEU A 56 -2.79 9.41 4.68
CA LEU A 56 -2.66 10.45 3.66
C LEU A 56 -4.05 10.83 3.17
N ASN A 57 -4.21 12.10 2.82
CA ASN A 57 -5.43 12.61 2.21
C ASN A 57 -5.32 12.49 0.68
N LEU A 58 -6.36 11.96 0.05
CA LEU A 58 -6.51 11.95 -1.40
C LEU A 58 -7.54 13.01 -1.79
N SER A 59 -7.22 13.76 -2.82
CA SER A 59 -8.08 14.83 -3.32
C SER A 59 -7.92 14.95 -4.83
N LEU A 60 -8.82 15.70 -5.47
CA LEU A 60 -8.69 16.07 -6.88
C LEU A 60 -8.30 17.54 -6.99
N ASP A 61 -7.28 17.82 -7.80
CA ASP A 61 -6.85 19.16 -8.16
C ASP A 61 -6.76 19.24 -9.68
N GLY A 62 -7.61 20.06 -10.31
CA GLY A 62 -7.72 20.12 -11.77
C GLY A 62 -8.05 18.78 -12.45
N GLY A 63 -8.78 17.90 -11.75
CA GLY A 63 -9.11 16.55 -12.24
C GLY A 63 -8.00 15.50 -12.04
N MET A 64 -6.85 15.90 -11.52
CA MET A 64 -5.73 15.01 -11.20
C MET A 64 -5.78 14.59 -9.73
N VAL A 65 -5.45 13.34 -9.44
CA VAL A 65 -5.31 12.86 -8.07
C VAL A 65 -4.12 13.55 -7.39
N LYS A 66 -4.34 13.99 -6.15
CA LYS A 66 -3.33 14.59 -5.28
C LYS A 66 -3.31 13.92 -3.92
N ILE A 67 -2.12 13.55 -3.49
CA ILE A 67 -1.86 12.91 -2.21
C ILE A 67 -1.12 13.91 -1.31
N ARG A 68 -1.69 14.20 -0.15
CA ARG A 68 -1.12 15.13 0.83
C ARG A 68 -1.10 14.50 2.21
N ALA A 69 -0.28 15.02 3.10
CA ALA A 69 -0.37 14.64 4.51
C ALA A 69 -1.79 14.92 5.03
N ALA A 70 -2.39 13.95 5.73
CA ALA A 70 -3.62 14.21 6.44
C ALA A 70 -3.34 15.16 7.62
N GLN A 71 -4.35 15.95 8.01
CA GLN A 71 -4.29 16.74 9.25
C GLN A 71 -4.47 15.89 10.50
N ASP A 72 -4.96 14.66 10.32
CA ASP A 72 -5.17 13.69 11.38
C ASP A 72 -3.89 12.89 11.65
N ASP A 73 -3.47 12.85 12.90
CA ASP A 73 -2.30 12.13 13.40
C ASP A 73 -2.64 10.69 13.87
N SER A 74 -3.80 10.17 13.50
CA SER A 74 -4.20 8.80 13.81
C SER A 74 -3.15 7.76 13.36
N ASP A 75 -2.86 6.82 14.27
CA ASP A 75 -1.88 5.76 14.06
C ASP A 75 -2.54 4.51 13.43
N TYR A 76 -2.24 4.27 12.16
CA TYR A 76 -2.67 3.10 11.39
C TYR A 76 -1.57 2.05 11.22
N THR A 77 -0.53 2.05 12.06
CA THR A 77 0.61 1.11 11.92
C THR A 77 0.15 -0.36 11.89
N LYS A 78 -0.81 -0.73 12.74
CA LYS A 78 -1.38 -2.09 12.75
C LYS A 78 -2.15 -2.40 11.47
N THR A 79 -2.94 -1.45 10.98
CA THR A 79 -3.70 -1.61 9.73
C THR A 79 -2.76 -1.77 8.54
N VAL A 80 -1.77 -0.88 8.39
CA VAL A 80 -0.77 -0.98 7.32
C VAL A 80 -0.06 -2.33 7.37
N ARG A 81 0.33 -2.79 8.56
CA ARG A 81 0.94 -4.10 8.74
C ARG A 81 0.03 -5.23 8.25
N GLN A 82 -1.23 -5.25 8.67
CA GLN A 82 -2.20 -6.27 8.27
C GLN A 82 -2.44 -6.27 6.76
N LEU A 83 -2.55 -5.09 6.14
CA LEU A 83 -2.73 -4.94 4.69
C LEU A 83 -1.52 -5.51 3.94
N LEU A 84 -0.30 -5.20 4.39
CA LEU A 84 0.92 -5.77 3.81
C LEU A 84 0.98 -7.30 3.98
N GLU A 85 0.57 -7.84 5.12
CA GLU A 85 0.53 -9.30 5.32
C GLU A 85 -0.44 -9.97 4.33
N VAL A 86 -1.63 -9.39 4.13
CA VAL A 86 -2.61 -9.90 3.16
C VAL A 86 -2.01 -9.98 1.76
N ILE A 87 -1.35 -8.93 1.28
CA ILE A 87 -0.70 -8.96 -0.04
C ILE A 87 0.48 -9.93 -0.05
N GLY A 88 1.29 -9.96 1.01
CA GLY A 88 2.42 -10.87 1.14
C GLY A 88 2.00 -12.34 0.99
N TYR A 89 0.88 -12.73 1.63
CA TYR A 89 0.30 -14.06 1.43
C TYR A 89 -0.15 -14.29 -0.01
N ARG A 90 -0.83 -13.32 -0.65
CA ARG A 90 -1.24 -13.43 -2.06
C ARG A 90 -0.06 -13.60 -3.00
N VAL A 91 1.03 -12.86 -2.79
CA VAL A 91 2.26 -12.94 -3.60
C VAL A 91 2.92 -14.31 -3.44
N LEU A 92 3.03 -14.83 -2.22
CA LEU A 92 3.57 -16.17 -2.00
C LEU A 92 2.69 -17.26 -2.62
N ASP A 93 1.37 -17.15 -2.49
CA ASP A 93 0.45 -18.10 -3.10
C ASP A 93 0.54 -18.10 -4.63
N ALA A 94 0.72 -16.93 -5.26
CA ALA A 94 0.99 -16.83 -6.69
C ALA A 94 2.33 -17.51 -7.05
N ARG A 95 3.42 -17.22 -6.33
CA ARG A 95 4.73 -17.84 -6.57
C ARG A 95 4.73 -19.35 -6.36
N ARG A 96 3.99 -19.87 -5.38
CA ARG A 96 3.84 -21.31 -5.13
C ARG A 96 3.15 -22.05 -6.28
N ARG A 97 2.24 -21.37 -6.99
CA ARG A 97 1.60 -21.93 -8.19
C ARG A 97 2.60 -22.01 -9.35
N GLU A 98 3.57 -21.10 -9.39
CA GLU A 98 4.58 -20.99 -10.44
C GLU A 98 5.88 -21.75 -10.14
N SER A 99 6.17 -22.08 -8.88
CA SER A 99 7.43 -22.71 -8.44
C SER A 99 7.26 -23.56 -7.17
N LYS A 100 8.10 -24.60 -7.00
CA LYS A 100 8.18 -25.45 -5.79
C LYS A 100 8.95 -24.77 -4.64
N GLU A 101 8.69 -23.50 -4.39
CA GLU A 101 9.43 -22.71 -3.38
C GLU A 101 8.98 -23.03 -1.94
N GLN A 102 9.91 -22.88 -0.99
CA GLN A 102 9.70 -23.18 0.43
C GLN A 102 8.64 -22.27 1.06
N SER A 103 8.02 -22.76 2.15
CA SER A 103 7.05 -22.00 2.92
C SER A 103 7.75 -20.86 3.67
N LEU A 104 7.73 -19.67 3.10
CA LEU A 104 7.96 -18.44 3.86
C LEU A 104 6.71 -18.15 4.71
N ASP A 105 6.91 -17.81 5.99
CA ASP A 105 5.85 -17.29 6.84
C ASP A 105 5.86 -15.76 6.80
N VAL A 106 4.77 -15.17 6.31
CA VAL A 106 4.62 -13.72 6.13
C VAL A 106 4.52 -12.99 7.47
N SER A 107 3.92 -13.65 8.48
CA SER A 107 3.62 -13.03 9.77
C SER A 107 4.88 -12.64 10.56
N ILE A 108 6.00 -13.33 10.32
CA ILE A 108 7.29 -13.08 10.98
C ILE A 108 8.17 -12.06 10.26
N LEU A 109 7.83 -11.68 9.02
CA LEU A 109 8.61 -10.69 8.26
C LEU A 109 8.49 -9.32 8.91
N SER A 110 9.52 -8.47 8.82
CA SER A 110 9.37 -7.05 9.16
C SER A 110 8.52 -6.32 8.10
N THR A 111 8.09 -5.07 8.37
CA THR A 111 7.45 -4.23 7.34
C THR A 111 8.32 -4.11 6.09
N ASP A 112 9.63 -3.90 6.26
CA ASP A 112 10.58 -3.84 5.15
C ASP A 112 10.65 -5.16 4.38
N GLY A 113 10.65 -6.29 5.10
CA GLY A 113 10.62 -7.63 4.48
C GLY A 113 9.34 -7.88 3.69
N LEU A 114 8.19 -7.38 4.16
CA LEU A 114 6.94 -7.44 3.40
C LEU A 114 7.01 -6.60 2.13
N VAL A 115 7.52 -5.36 2.22
CA VAL A 115 7.68 -4.49 1.06
C VAL A 115 8.65 -5.10 0.04
N GLU A 116 9.73 -5.72 0.49
CA GLU A 116 10.67 -6.44 -0.39
C GLU A 116 10.04 -7.66 -1.06
N LEU A 117 9.24 -8.43 -0.31
CA LEU A 117 8.51 -9.59 -0.83
C LEU A 117 7.50 -9.17 -1.92
N ILE A 118 6.71 -8.13 -1.65
CA ILE A 118 5.64 -7.65 -2.53
C ILE A 118 6.21 -6.91 -3.73
N GLY A 119 7.22 -6.07 -3.53
CA GLY A 119 7.70 -5.14 -4.53
C GLY A 119 6.78 -3.93 -4.72
N PHE A 120 7.07 -3.13 -5.76
CA PHE A 120 6.23 -2.01 -6.16
C PHE A 120 5.54 -2.32 -7.48
N TYR A 121 4.37 -1.73 -7.66
CA TYR A 121 3.54 -1.86 -8.86
C TYR A 121 4.22 -1.32 -10.15
N ASN A 122 5.33 -0.58 -10.03
CA ASN A 122 6.12 -0.06 -11.16
C ASN A 122 7.59 -0.54 -11.10
N ARG A 123 7.83 -1.84 -11.26
CA ARG A 123 9.14 -2.30 -11.79
C ARG A 123 8.97 -2.57 -13.28
N GLU A 124 9.23 -1.52 -14.05
CA GLU A 124 9.33 -1.45 -15.53
C GLU A 124 8.06 -1.74 -16.34
#